data_AF-A0A8S2T392-F1
#
_entry.id   AF-A0A8S2T392-F1
#
_cell.length_a   1.000
_cell.length_b   1.000
_cell.length_c   1.000
_cell.angle_alpha   90.00
_cell.angle_beta   90.00
_cell.angle_gamma   90.00
#
_symmetry.space_group_name_H-M   'P 1'
#
loop_
_entity.id
_entity.type
_entity.pdbx_description
1 polymer ?
#
loop_
_entity_poly.entity_id
_entity_poly.type
_entity_poly.pdbx_seq_one_letter_code
_entity_poly.pdbx_strand_id
1 'polypeptide(L)' 'MAPPKYADLNKQVSDIFNKGFFFNVFKLDVKTRSANEVNFNVVGEHSTETARTFGSLESKYVVPTYGLTFLEKWNTD' A
#
# COMPACT_ATOMS: atom_id res chain seq x y z
N MET A 1 -1.13 -10.77 -25.68
CA MET A 1 -0.80 -10.98 -24.26
C MET A 1 0.70 -10.80 -24.11
N ALA A 2 1.13 -9.69 -23.50
CA ALA A 2 2.56 -9.40 -23.32
C ALA A 2 3.14 -10.26 -22.19
N PRO A 3 4.41 -10.70 -22.30
CA PRO A 3 5.04 -11.50 -21.26
C PRO A 3 5.14 -10.69 -19.95
N PRO A 4 4.89 -11.33 -18.79
CA PRO A 4 5.02 -10.67 -17.50
C PRO A 4 6.44 -10.17 -17.29
N LYS A 5 6.57 -8.99 -16.67
CA LYS A 5 7.89 -8.40 -16.39
C LYS A 5 8.60 -9.27 -15.35
N TYR A 6 9.93 -9.33 -15.39
CA TYR A 6 10.73 -10.13 -14.46
C TYR A 6 10.40 -9.88 -12.98
N ALA A 7 10.04 -8.64 -12.63
CA ALA A 7 9.62 -8.27 -11.28
C ALA A 7 8.28 -8.88 -10.82
N ASP A 8 7.41 -9.29 -11.76
CA ASP A 8 6.11 -9.86 -11.46
C ASP A 8 6.14 -11.40 -11.30
N LEU A 9 7.26 -12.07 -11.64
CA LEU A 9 7.40 -13.53 -11.49
C LEU A 9 7.36 -13.97 -10.02
N ASN A 10 8.05 -13.26 -9.14
CA ASN A 10 8.10 -13.60 -7.70
C ASN A 10 6.99 -12.89 -6.89
N LYS A 11 6.19 -12.05 -7.55
CA LYS A 11 5.17 -11.23 -6.89
C LYS A 11 4.03 -12.09 -6.35
N GLN A 12 3.60 -13.11 -7.10
CA GLN A 12 2.54 -14.01 -6.64
C GLN A 12 2.97 -14.82 -5.41
N VAL A 13 4.21 -15.32 -5.39
CA VAL A 13 4.74 -16.07 -4.25
C VAL A 13 4.88 -15.15 -3.04
N SER A 14 5.47 -13.97 -3.22
CA SER A 14 5.64 -13.01 -2.14
C SER A 14 4.30 -12.53 -1.56
N ASP A 15 3.26 -12.39 -2.38
CA ASP A 15 1.92 -11.99 -1.92
C ASP A 15 1.29 -13.03 -0.99
N ILE A 16 1.48 -14.33 -1.27
CA ILE A 16 0.99 -15.44 -0.44
C ILE A 16 1.67 -15.44 0.95
N PHE A 17 2.98 -15.18 0.99
CA PHE A 17 3.73 -15.19 2.26
C PHE A 17 3.56 -13.90 3.07
N ASN A 18 3.29 -12.76 2.44
CA ASN A 18 3.17 -11.48 3.14
C ASN A 18 1.72 -11.11 3.51
N LYS A 19 0.70 -11.60 2.79
CA LYS A 19 -0.69 -11.31 3.15
C LYS A 19 -1.16 -12.19 4.31
N GLY A 20 -1.45 -11.54 5.45
CA GLY A 20 -2.12 -12.17 6.59
C GLY A 20 -1.20 -12.55 7.75
N PHE A 21 0.12 -12.40 7.60
CA PHE A 21 1.08 -12.56 8.69
C PHE A 21 1.24 -11.26 9.47
N PHE A 22 0.31 -10.99 10.38
CA PHE A 22 0.42 -9.92 11.37
C PHE A 22 0.65 -10.53 12.75
N PHE A 23 1.86 -11.03 13.00
CA PHE A 23 2.25 -11.44 14.35
C PHE A 23 2.60 -10.19 15.16
N ASN A 24 1.96 -10.00 16.32
CA ASN A 24 2.24 -8.89 17.25
C ASN A 24 2.17 -7.47 16.65
N VAL A 25 1.41 -7.28 15.57
CA VAL A 25 1.19 -5.96 14.96
C VAL A 25 -0.29 -5.74 14.72
N PHE A 26 -0.84 -4.70 15.33
CA PHE A 26 -2.15 -4.17 14.99
C PHE A 26 -2.02 -3.31 13.75
N LYS A 27 -2.50 -3.82 12.61
CA LYS A 27 -2.54 -3.08 11.35
C LYS A 27 -3.95 -2.59 11.07
N LEU A 28 -4.08 -1.27 10.92
CA LEU A 28 -5.25 -0.59 10.40
C LEU A 28 -4.94 -0.11 8.99
N ASP A 29 -5.67 -0.62 8.00
CA ASP A 29 -5.55 -0.23 6.60
C ASP A 29 -6.86 0.43 6.16
N VAL A 30 -6.79 1.72 5.81
CA VAL A 30 -7.94 2.54 5.40
C VAL A 30 -7.73 2.95 3.95
N LYS A 31 -8.45 2.27 3.05
CA LYS A 31 -8.47 2.58 1.62
C LYS A 31 -9.72 3.39 1.28
N THR A 32 -9.52 4.63 0.85
CA THR A 32 -10.58 5.49 0.35
C THR A 32 -10.40 5.74 -1.13
N ARG A 33 -11.46 5.54 -1.91
CA ARG A 33 -11.50 5.90 -3.33
C ARG A 33 -12.49 7.03 -3.51
N SER A 34 -11.98 8.22 -3.81
CA SER A 34 -12.79 9.39 -4.10
C SER A 34 -13.32 9.34 -5.54
N ALA A 35 -14.47 9.99 -5.77
CA ALA A 35 -15.09 10.12 -7.08
C ALA A 35 -14.19 10.83 -8.11
N ASN A 36 -13.25 11.65 -7.64
CA ASN A 36 -12.24 12.32 -8.46
C ASN A 36 -11.02 11.43 -8.81
N GLU A 37 -11.15 10.10 -8.76
CA GLU A 37 -10.06 9.14 -9.05
C GLU A 37 -8.83 9.30 -8.15
N VAL A 38 -9.06 9.86 -6.96
CA VAL A 38 -8.06 9.95 -5.90
C VAL A 38 -8.19 8.74 -5.00
N ASN A 39 -7.11 7.99 -4.90
CA ASN A 39 -6.98 6.85 -4.03
C ASN A 39 -6.10 7.22 -2.85
N PHE A 40 -6.69 7.31 -1.67
CA PHE A 40 -5.96 7.47 -0.42
C PHE A 40 -5.85 6.12 0.27
N ASN A 41 -4.65 5.74 0.66
CA ASN A 41 -4.37 4.56 1.45
C ASN A 41 -3.63 5.01 2.71
N VAL A 42 -4.29 4.91 3.86
CA VAL A 42 -3.70 5.20 5.16
C VAL A 42 -3.46 3.88 5.87
N VAL A 43 -2.23 3.63 6.28
CA VAL A 43 -1.85 2.43 7.01
C VAL A 43 -1.28 2.84 8.35
N GLY A 44 -1.93 2.44 9.44
CA GLY A 44 -1.41 2.55 10.80
C GLY A 44 -1.02 1.17 11.30
N GLU A 45 0.24 1.00 11.70
CA GLU A 45 0.77 -0.25 12.24
C GLU A 45 1.28 -0.01 13.66
N HIS A 46 0.72 -0.72 14.64
CA HIS A 46 1.14 -0.65 16.04
C HIS A 46 1.75 -2.00 16.44
N SER A 47 3.06 -2.01 16.70
CA SER A 47 3.78 -3.22 17.10
C SER A 47 3.75 -3.37 18.62
N THR A 48 3.18 -4.47 19.11
CA THR A 48 3.08 -4.75 20.56
C THR A 48 4.40 -5.20 21.18
N GLU A 49 5.37 -5.64 20.38
CA GLU A 49 6.72 -6.02 20.87
C GLU A 49 7.61 -4.80 21.14
N THR A 50 7.51 -3.76 20.30
CA THR A 50 8.34 -2.56 20.43
C THR A 50 7.60 -1.36 21.03
N ALA A 51 6.28 -1.49 21.23
CA ALA A 51 5.35 -0.40 21.58
C ALA A 51 5.41 0.79 20.60
N ARG A 52 5.96 0.59 19.39
CA ARG A 52 6.10 1.63 18.37
C ARG A 52 4.90 1.65 17.46
N THR A 53 4.51 2.87 17.11
CA THR A 53 3.42 3.13 16.16
C THR A 53 4.02 3.70 14.89
N PHE A 54 3.80 3.01 13.78
CA PHE A 54 4.17 3.43 12.45
C PHE A 54 2.93 3.88 11.70
N GLY A 55 2.99 5.05 11.08
CA GLY A 55 1.99 5.52 10.13
C GLY A 55 2.59 5.61 8.74
N SER A 56 1.83 5.17 7.75
CA SER A 56 2.12 5.39 6.33
C SER A 56 0.89 6.01 5.67
N LEU A 57 1.10 7.04 4.86
CA LEU A 57 0.07 7.67 4.05
C LEU A 57 0.51 7.61 2.59
N GLU A 58 -0.25 6.90 1.77
CA GLU A 58 -0.06 6.83 0.33
C GLU A 58 -1.25 7.53 -0.36
N SER A 59 -0.97 8.64 -1.02
CA SER A 59 -1.94 9.39 -1.82
C SER A 59 -1.64 9.17 -3.30
N LYS A 60 -2.56 8.53 -4.00
CA LYS A 60 -2.44 8.26 -5.43
C LYS A 60 -3.50 9.06 -6.18
N TYR A 61 -3.06 9.98 -7.01
CA TYR A 61 -3.92 10.78 -7.88
C TYR A 61 -3.79 10.27 -9.31
N VAL A 62 -4.87 9.71 -9.85
CA VAL A 62 -4.91 9.22 -11.23
C VAL A 62 -5.64 10.25 -12.09
N VAL A 63 -4.97 10.75 -13.12
CA VAL A 63 -5.57 11.62 -14.14
C VAL A 63 -5.68 10.79 -15.42
N PRO A 64 -6.76 10.02 -15.60
CA PRO A 64 -6.86 9.11 -16.74
C PRO A 64 -6.88 9.86 -18.08
N THR A 65 -7.37 11.11 -18.09
CA THR A 65 -7.44 11.97 -19.28
C THR A 65 -6.08 12.23 -19.92
N TYR A 66 -5.00 12.18 -19.12
CA TYR A 66 -3.62 12.39 -19.58
C TYR A 66 -2.74 11.15 -19.35
N GLY A 67 -3.30 10.03 -18.85
CA GLY A 67 -2.54 8.84 -18.48
C GLY A 67 -1.53 9.06 -17.35
N LEU A 68 -1.67 10.15 -16.58
CA LEU A 68 -0.73 10.51 -15.53
C LEU A 68 -1.18 9.92 -14.19
N THR A 69 -0.23 9.42 -13.42
CA THR A 69 -0.45 8.96 -12.05
C THR A 69 0.57 9.61 -11.16
N PHE A 70 0.10 10.45 -10.23
CA PHE A 70 0.92 10.98 -9.16
C PHE A 70 0.78 10.06 -7.96
N LEU A 71 1.91 9.68 -7.38
CA LEU A 71 1.96 8.83 -6.20
C LEU A 71 2.82 9.53 -5.17
N GLU A 72 2.21 9.89 -4.06
CA GLU A 72 2.84 10.56 -2.96
C GLU A 72 2.81 9.62 -1.75
N LYS A 73 3.98 9.33 -1.19
CA LYS A 73 4.14 8.40 -0.07
C LYS A 73 4.82 9.10 1.08
N TRP A 74 4.11 9.17 2.18
CA TRP A 74 4.56 9.70 3.46
C TRP A 74 4.60 8.58 4.49
N ASN A 75 5.59 8.64 5.37
CA ASN A 75 5.72 7.72 6.50
C ASN A 75 6.12 8.54 7.74
N THR A 76 5.96 7.92 8.91
CA THR A 76 6.15 8.55 10.22
C THR A 76 7.44 8.09 10.89
N ASP A 77 8.36 7.46 10.15
CA ASP A 77 9.68 7.05 10.65
C ASP A 77 10.57 8.27 10.94
#